data_AF-A0A0M8PD77-F1
#
_entry.id   AF-A0A0M8PD77-F1
#
_cell.length_a   1.000
_cell.length_b   1.000
_cell.length_c   1.000
_cell.angle_alpha   90.00
_cell.angle_beta   90.00
_cell.angle_gamma   90.00
#
_symmetry.space_group_name_H-M   'P 1'
#
loop_
_entity.id
_entity.type
_entity.pdbx_description
1 polymer ?
#
loop_
_entity_poly.entity_id
_entity_poly.type
_entity_poly.pdbx_seq_one_letter_code
_entity_poly.pdbx_strand_id
1 'polypeptide(L)'
;MANRQLPYLNRFSGTNPSLPILETKSPITTSSQPEGDRDTPAQEPWYNPQGWSLRKKLIASATAIVIILAAILIPVEIIKNQYPNYTPLNYTLADEYSGPTFFDQFTYFTDEDPTKGFVIYVNKSTATHLNLTYASESSAILRVDASTPNASSGRNSVRIESRNTYDSGLFVFHIIHTPFGCATWPALWLTDGYNWPMNGEIDVLETTNVGSHGNEVSIHTTQGCHMDVKRKQTGHGIFNNCNNATDGNSGCAVIGDENSYGEAMNSRGGGVYAVELRDAGIRAWFFPTGTIPADITAENPDPSSWGTALADFPSTNCDIASHFKNLSIIVNIDLCGELAGQKQYYDTFWHSVGIMAHDPVCRNCHLSITR
;
A
#
# COMPACT_ATOMS: atom_id res chain seq x y z
N MET A 1 0.35 -16.10 23.35
CA MET A 1 -0.45 -15.32 24.31
C MET A 1 0.26 -13.99 24.54
N ALA A 2 -0.30 -12.90 24.02
CA ALA A 2 -0.20 -11.51 24.49
C ALA A 2 -0.74 -10.63 23.35
N ASN A 3 -2.06 -10.58 23.27
CA ASN A 3 -2.81 -9.76 22.33
C ASN A 3 -2.77 -8.31 22.86
N ARG A 4 -2.10 -7.39 22.18
CA ARG A 4 -2.12 -5.95 22.51
C ARG A 4 -2.81 -5.20 21.37
N GLN A 5 -4.13 -5.07 21.48
CA GLN A 5 -4.92 -4.10 20.74
C GLN A 5 -4.64 -2.69 21.30
N LEU A 6 -4.37 -1.74 20.41
CA LEU A 6 -4.37 -0.30 20.71
C LEU A 6 -5.81 0.25 20.68
N PRO A 7 -6.13 1.28 21.49
CA PRO A 7 -7.51 1.71 21.72
C PRO A 7 -8.01 2.70 20.65
N TYR A 8 -9.10 2.34 19.97
CA TYR A 8 -9.94 3.27 19.21
C TYR A 8 -10.88 4.03 20.17
N LEU A 9 -10.78 5.35 20.17
CA LEU A 9 -11.69 6.26 20.86
C LEU A 9 -12.95 6.48 20.01
N ASN A 10 -14.05 5.82 20.36
CA ASN A 10 -15.39 6.19 19.89
C ASN A 10 -16.10 7.07 20.92
N ARG A 11 -16.29 8.34 20.56
CA ARG A 11 -17.21 9.27 21.20
C ARG A 11 -18.60 9.03 20.62
N PHE A 12 -19.57 8.61 21.43
CA PHE A 12 -20.95 9.14 21.44
C PHE A 12 -21.65 8.68 22.72
N SER A 13 -22.07 9.65 23.53
CA SER A 13 -22.87 9.51 24.74
C SER A 13 -24.32 9.88 24.41
N GLY A 14 -25.29 9.19 25.00
CA GLY A 14 -26.71 9.57 24.94
C GLY A 14 -27.66 8.49 25.43
N THR A 15 -27.78 8.33 26.74
CA THR A 15 -28.79 7.53 27.44
C THR A 15 -30.10 8.30 27.63
N ASN A 16 -31.27 7.66 27.46
CA ASN A 16 -32.21 7.48 28.58
C ASN A 16 -33.37 6.50 28.24
N PRO A 17 -33.91 5.76 29.24
CA PRO A 17 -34.91 4.72 29.06
C PRO A 17 -36.32 5.14 29.52
N SER A 18 -37.35 4.47 29.00
CA SER A 18 -38.66 4.40 29.65
C SER A 18 -39.45 3.15 29.23
N LEU A 19 -39.71 2.30 30.21
CA LEU A 19 -40.72 1.24 30.22
C LEU A 19 -42.13 1.86 30.38
N PRO A 20 -43.19 1.14 30.00
CA PRO A 20 -44.07 0.63 31.07
C PRO A 20 -44.61 -0.80 30.88
N ILE A 21 -44.96 -1.36 32.04
CA ILE A 21 -45.60 -2.66 32.33
C ILE A 21 -47.11 -2.59 32.01
N LEU A 22 -47.72 -3.71 31.60
CA LEU A 22 -49.14 -3.95 31.89
C LEU A 22 -49.45 -5.44 32.11
N GLU A 23 -50.16 -5.71 33.21
CA GLU A 23 -50.60 -7.00 33.73
C GLU A 23 -52.03 -7.38 33.28
N THR A 24 -52.22 -8.69 33.09
CA THR A 24 -53.38 -9.58 33.39
C THR A 24 -54.85 -9.10 33.28
N LYS A 25 -55.68 -9.84 32.50
CA LYS A 25 -56.72 -10.78 33.02
C LYS A 25 -57.55 -11.50 31.93
N SER A 26 -57.95 -12.73 32.27
CA SER A 26 -58.78 -13.75 31.57
C SER A 26 -60.21 -13.28 31.20
N PRO A 27 -61.04 -14.08 30.47
CA PRO A 27 -61.70 -15.26 31.06
C PRO A 27 -61.84 -16.51 30.18
N ILE A 28 -62.11 -17.59 30.90
CA ILE A 28 -62.45 -18.96 30.50
C ILE A 28 -63.80 -18.98 29.78
N THR A 29 -63.95 -19.83 28.75
CA THR A 29 -65.25 -20.37 28.34
C THR A 29 -65.08 -21.83 27.91
N THR A 30 -65.75 -22.71 28.63
CA THR A 30 -65.93 -24.15 28.38
C THR A 30 -67.09 -24.36 27.40
N SER A 31 -66.94 -25.25 26.42
CA SER A 31 -68.08 -25.98 25.84
C SER A 31 -67.64 -27.25 25.11
N SER A 32 -68.11 -28.38 25.64
CA SER A 32 -68.59 -29.60 24.97
C SER A 32 -67.76 -30.25 23.84
N GLN A 33 -67.27 -31.46 24.14
CA GLN A 33 -67.10 -32.53 23.14
C GLN A 33 -68.46 -32.98 22.58
N PRO A 34 -68.45 -33.58 21.38
CA PRO A 34 -68.82 -34.99 21.32
C PRO A 34 -67.79 -35.84 20.58
N GLU A 35 -67.67 -37.09 21.04
CA GLU A 35 -66.91 -38.18 20.46
C GLU A 35 -67.22 -38.38 18.97
N GLY A 36 -66.17 -38.55 18.19
CA GLY A 36 -66.26 -38.85 16.76
C GLY A 36 -64.92 -39.29 16.20
N ASP A 37 -64.77 -40.60 16.13
CA ASP A 37 -63.87 -41.35 15.25
C ASP A 37 -62.38 -41.47 15.59
N ARG A 38 -61.90 -42.70 15.39
CA ARG A 38 -60.52 -43.13 15.66
C ARG A 38 -59.59 -42.61 14.55
N ASP A 39 -59.12 -41.38 14.70
CA ASP A 39 -57.97 -40.93 13.93
C ASP A 39 -56.69 -41.46 14.58
N THR A 40 -56.19 -42.55 14.01
CA THR A 40 -54.76 -42.89 14.03
C THR A 40 -54.01 -41.60 13.72
N PRO A 41 -53.05 -41.12 14.54
CA PRO A 41 -52.33 -39.90 14.22
C PRO A 41 -51.73 -40.13 12.84
N ALA A 42 -52.19 -39.37 11.83
CA ALA A 42 -51.58 -39.38 10.53
C ALA A 42 -50.10 -39.11 10.79
N GLN A 43 -49.29 -40.15 10.66
CA GLN A 43 -47.88 -40.07 10.96
C GLN A 43 -47.34 -39.15 9.89
N GLU A 44 -47.21 -37.86 10.23
CA GLU A 44 -46.72 -36.88 9.28
C GLU A 44 -45.42 -37.45 8.72
N PRO A 45 -45.28 -37.49 7.38
CA PRO A 45 -44.12 -38.12 6.79
C PRO A 45 -42.85 -37.55 7.42
N TRP A 46 -41.86 -38.39 7.68
CA TRP A 46 -40.67 -38.01 8.45
C TRP A 46 -39.92 -36.78 7.90
N TYR A 47 -40.16 -36.41 6.64
CA TYR A 47 -39.65 -35.24 5.94
C TYR A 47 -40.47 -33.95 6.10
N ASN A 48 -41.66 -33.99 6.73
CA ASN A 48 -42.47 -32.79 6.98
C ASN A 48 -41.92 -32.03 8.20
N PRO A 49 -41.36 -30.82 8.04
CA PRO A 49 -40.78 -30.07 9.14
C PRO A 49 -41.82 -29.59 10.16
N GLN A 50 -43.12 -29.60 9.86
CA GLN A 50 -44.16 -29.16 10.77
C GLN A 50 -44.29 -30.09 12.00
N GLY A 51 -44.30 -31.41 11.78
CA GLY A 51 -44.33 -32.46 12.81
C GLY A 51 -43.00 -32.75 13.54
N TRP A 52 -41.92 -32.03 13.24
CA TRP A 52 -40.64 -32.22 13.92
C TRP A 52 -40.62 -31.67 15.35
N SER A 53 -39.97 -32.39 16.26
CA SER A 53 -39.67 -31.88 17.61
C SER A 53 -38.74 -30.67 17.55
N LEU A 54 -38.79 -29.80 18.57
CA LEU A 54 -37.95 -28.60 18.63
C LEU A 54 -36.46 -28.91 18.44
N ARG A 55 -35.98 -30.03 19.00
CA ARG A 55 -34.59 -30.49 18.84
C ARG A 55 -34.25 -30.83 17.38
N LYS A 56 -35.15 -31.50 16.64
CA LYS A 56 -34.95 -31.80 15.22
C LYS A 56 -34.95 -30.53 14.36
N LYS A 57 -35.86 -29.59 14.65
CA LYS A 57 -35.89 -28.26 14.01
C LYS A 57 -34.58 -27.51 14.23
N LEU A 58 -34.09 -27.46 15.48
CA LEU A 58 -32.81 -26.80 15.80
C LEU A 58 -31.61 -27.45 15.10
N ILE A 59 -31.53 -28.79 15.07
CA ILE A 59 -30.44 -29.51 14.40
C ILE A 59 -30.47 -29.25 12.89
N ALA A 60 -31.65 -29.32 12.26
CA ALA A 60 -31.78 -29.07 10.83
C ALA A 60 -31.47 -27.62 10.46
N SER A 61 -31.94 -26.65 11.25
CA SER A 61 -31.59 -25.24 11.07
C SER A 61 -30.08 -25.00 11.23
N ALA A 62 -29.45 -25.57 12.26
CA ALA A 62 -28.00 -25.47 12.45
C ALA A 62 -27.23 -26.11 11.28
N THR A 63 -27.68 -27.29 10.81
CA THR A 63 -27.07 -27.98 9.67
C THR A 63 -27.20 -27.16 8.39
N ALA A 64 -28.37 -26.56 8.13
CA ALA A 64 -28.59 -25.69 6.99
C ALA A 64 -27.69 -24.45 7.03
N ILE A 65 -27.55 -23.81 8.20
CA ILE A 65 -26.63 -22.68 8.39
C ILE A 65 -25.19 -23.09 8.08
N VAL A 66 -24.72 -24.24 8.58
CA VAL A 66 -23.36 -24.73 8.32
C VAL A 66 -23.15 -24.99 6.83
N ILE A 67 -24.12 -25.59 6.14
CA ILE A 67 -24.04 -25.85 4.70
C ILE A 67 -23.97 -24.53 3.92
N ILE A 68 -24.79 -23.54 4.26
CA ILE A 68 -24.78 -22.21 3.62
C ILE A 68 -23.44 -21.52 3.84
N LEU A 69 -22.93 -21.52 5.08
CA LEU A 69 -21.62 -20.94 5.39
C LEU A 69 -20.51 -21.63 4.62
N ALA A 70 -20.50 -22.97 4.56
CA ALA A 70 -19.51 -23.72 3.78
C ALA A 70 -19.60 -23.40 2.28
N ALA A 71 -20.82 -23.30 1.73
CA ALA A 71 -21.06 -22.96 0.33
C ALA A 71 -20.56 -21.55 -0.05
N ILE A 72 -20.46 -20.63 0.92
CA ILE A 72 -19.94 -19.27 0.71
C ILE A 72 -18.43 -19.20 0.99
N LEU A 73 -17.98 -19.74 2.12
CA LEU A 73 -16.60 -19.59 2.60
C LEU A 73 -15.61 -20.41 1.77
N ILE A 74 -15.97 -21.62 1.32
CA ILE A 74 -15.06 -22.47 0.54
C ILE A 74 -14.70 -21.80 -0.80
N PRO A 75 -15.65 -21.32 -1.63
CA PRO A 75 -15.29 -20.62 -2.86
C PRO A 75 -14.47 -19.35 -2.63
N VAL A 76 -14.80 -18.56 -1.61
CA VAL A 76 -14.05 -17.35 -1.27
C VAL A 76 -12.61 -17.69 -0.91
N GLU A 77 -12.39 -18.71 -0.10
CA GLU A 77 -11.05 -19.15 0.30
C GLU A 77 -10.26 -19.72 -0.90
N ILE A 78 -10.93 -20.40 -1.83
CA ILE A 78 -10.30 -20.86 -3.08
C ILE A 78 -9.82 -19.66 -3.90
N ILE A 79 -10.69 -18.65 -4.12
CA ILE A 79 -10.35 -17.45 -4.90
C ILE A 79 -9.20 -16.69 -4.22
N LYS A 80 -9.28 -16.45 -2.92
CA LYS A 80 -8.21 -15.76 -2.17
C LYS A 80 -6.86 -16.48 -2.23
N ASN A 81 -6.87 -17.81 -2.33
CA ASN A 81 -5.65 -18.61 -2.45
C ASN A 81 -5.16 -18.82 -3.88
N GLN A 82 -5.89 -18.32 -4.89
CA GLN A 82 -5.38 -18.28 -6.27
C GLN A 82 -4.19 -17.33 -6.36
N TYR A 83 -3.22 -17.74 -7.14
CA TYR A 83 -2.03 -16.96 -7.43
C TYR A 83 -1.88 -16.85 -8.94
N PRO A 84 -1.74 -15.64 -9.51
CA PRO A 84 -1.56 -15.45 -10.94
C PRO A 84 -0.34 -16.23 -11.44
N ASN A 85 -0.43 -16.74 -12.67
CA ASN A 85 0.69 -17.42 -13.29
C ASN A 85 1.64 -16.39 -13.87
N TYR A 86 2.84 -16.29 -13.29
CA TYR A 86 3.87 -15.42 -13.83
C TYR A 86 4.70 -16.13 -14.90
N THR A 87 4.10 -16.44 -16.06
CA THR A 87 4.86 -17.01 -17.19
C THR A 87 6.00 -16.09 -17.61
N PRO A 88 7.18 -16.62 -17.98
CA PRO A 88 8.28 -15.80 -18.49
C PRO A 88 7.85 -14.97 -19.70
N LEU A 89 8.34 -13.74 -19.76
CA LEU A 89 8.13 -12.81 -20.87
C LEU A 89 9.51 -12.38 -21.40
N ASN A 90 9.58 -12.07 -22.69
CA ASN A 90 10.76 -11.44 -23.27
C ASN A 90 10.58 -9.92 -23.22
N TYR A 91 11.51 -9.23 -22.56
CA TYR A 91 11.57 -7.78 -22.54
C TYR A 91 12.53 -7.26 -23.60
N THR A 92 12.21 -6.11 -24.18
CA THR A 92 13.10 -5.35 -25.06
C THR A 92 13.25 -3.95 -24.48
N LEU A 93 14.46 -3.40 -24.50
CA LEU A 93 14.72 -2.05 -24.02
C LEU A 93 13.87 -1.04 -24.82
N ALA A 94 13.02 -0.30 -24.11
CA ALA A 94 12.19 0.75 -24.70
C ALA A 94 12.86 2.13 -24.56
N ASP A 95 13.31 2.45 -23.35
CA ASP A 95 13.94 3.72 -23.01
C ASP A 95 15.13 3.50 -22.08
N GLU A 96 16.18 4.30 -22.27
CA GLU A 96 17.34 4.36 -21.38
C GLU A 96 17.53 5.80 -20.90
N TYR A 97 17.59 5.96 -19.58
CA TYR A 97 17.84 7.23 -18.92
C TYR A 97 19.21 7.18 -18.27
N SER A 98 20.24 7.64 -19.00
CA SER A 98 21.64 7.56 -18.55
C SER A 98 22.49 8.73 -19.08
N GLY A 99 23.72 8.82 -18.57
CA GLY A 99 24.73 9.77 -19.02
C GLY A 99 24.38 11.25 -18.78
N PRO A 100 25.14 12.17 -19.42
CA PRO A 100 24.93 13.61 -19.27
C PRO A 100 23.55 14.12 -19.70
N THR A 101 22.84 13.34 -20.52
CA THR A 101 21.50 13.66 -21.05
C THR A 101 20.35 13.12 -20.20
N PHE A 102 20.63 12.49 -19.04
CA PHE A 102 19.62 11.90 -18.16
C PHE A 102 18.39 12.81 -17.94
N PHE A 103 18.61 14.09 -17.62
CA PHE A 103 17.54 15.05 -17.31
C PHE A 103 16.84 15.66 -18.54
N ASP A 104 17.21 15.29 -19.77
CA ASP A 104 16.54 15.80 -20.97
C ASP A 104 15.21 15.10 -21.24
N GLN A 105 15.09 13.86 -20.77
CA GLN A 105 13.89 13.03 -20.88
C GLN A 105 12.82 13.35 -19.81
N PHE A 106 13.05 14.40 -19.01
CA PHE A 106 12.14 14.82 -17.95
C PHE A 106 11.65 16.27 -18.13
N THR A 107 10.48 16.54 -17.60
CA THR A 107 9.98 17.89 -17.26
C THR A 107 10.26 18.18 -15.78
N TYR A 108 10.27 19.45 -15.40
CA TYR A 108 10.45 19.89 -14.01
C TYR A 108 9.13 20.46 -13.54
N PHE A 109 8.53 19.84 -12.54
CA PHE A 109 7.32 20.33 -11.88
C PHE A 109 7.66 21.58 -11.05
N THR A 110 6.79 22.59 -11.08
CA THR A 110 7.04 23.88 -10.42
C THR A 110 5.83 24.43 -9.66
N ASP A 111 4.73 23.69 -9.65
CA ASP A 111 3.54 24.10 -8.92
C ASP A 111 3.70 23.81 -7.43
N GLU A 112 2.73 24.23 -6.63
CA GLU A 112 2.72 23.91 -5.21
C GLU A 112 2.67 22.40 -4.99
N ASP A 113 3.37 21.93 -3.97
CA ASP A 113 3.39 20.52 -3.63
C ASP A 113 1.97 20.01 -3.29
N PRO A 114 1.47 18.98 -3.99
CA PRO A 114 0.15 18.41 -3.73
C PRO A 114 0.01 17.90 -2.29
N THR A 115 1.10 17.37 -1.73
CA THR A 115 1.22 16.78 -0.38
C THR A 115 1.54 17.80 0.72
N LYS A 116 1.45 19.11 0.42
CA LYS A 116 1.60 20.23 1.37
C LYS A 116 2.94 20.26 2.11
N GLY A 117 3.98 19.80 1.43
CA GLY A 117 5.37 19.89 1.84
C GLY A 117 5.88 21.30 2.09
N PHE A 118 6.91 21.41 2.92
CA PHE A 118 7.72 22.61 3.11
C PHE A 118 8.82 22.69 2.04
N VAL A 119 8.39 22.72 0.79
CA VAL A 119 9.26 22.63 -0.39
C VAL A 119 8.91 23.72 -1.39
N ILE A 120 9.91 24.13 -2.17
CA ILE A 120 9.71 24.92 -3.39
C ILE A 120 10.30 24.11 -4.54
N TYR A 121 9.45 23.55 -5.41
CA TYR A 121 9.94 22.86 -6.59
C TYR A 121 10.36 23.88 -7.64
N VAL A 122 11.63 23.84 -8.03
CA VAL A 122 12.21 24.83 -8.95
C VAL A 122 12.34 24.28 -10.37
N ASN A 123 12.25 25.16 -11.37
CA ASN A 123 12.44 24.79 -12.77
C ASN A 123 13.88 24.35 -13.07
N LYS A 124 14.10 23.74 -14.25
CA LYS A 124 15.42 23.24 -14.70
C LYS A 124 16.54 24.29 -14.65
N SER A 125 16.25 25.54 -15.01
CA SER A 125 17.25 26.62 -15.01
C SER A 125 17.71 26.94 -13.59
N THR A 126 16.77 27.10 -12.65
CA THR A 126 17.06 27.35 -11.24
C THR A 126 17.73 26.14 -10.59
N ALA A 127 17.26 24.93 -10.87
CA ALA A 127 17.88 23.69 -10.38
C ALA A 127 19.34 23.59 -10.83
N THR A 128 19.64 23.92 -12.10
CA THR A 128 21.02 23.93 -12.61
C THR A 128 21.86 25.01 -11.93
N HIS A 129 21.32 26.22 -11.79
CA HIS A 129 22.03 27.35 -11.16
C HIS A 129 22.37 27.08 -9.69
N LEU A 130 21.44 26.47 -8.95
CA LEU A 130 21.62 26.10 -7.55
C LEU A 130 22.34 24.75 -7.39
N ASN A 131 22.71 24.09 -8.48
CA ASN A 131 23.26 22.74 -8.49
C ASN A 131 22.38 21.79 -7.64
N LEU A 132 21.09 21.70 -7.96
CA LEU A 132 20.14 20.73 -7.41
C LEU A 132 20.00 19.51 -8.31
N THR A 133 20.24 19.67 -9.62
CA THR A 133 20.36 18.55 -10.55
C THR A 133 21.68 18.62 -11.31
N TYR A 134 22.32 17.45 -11.48
CA TYR A 134 23.57 17.31 -12.22
C TYR A 134 23.70 15.90 -12.77
N ALA A 135 24.05 15.75 -14.05
CA ALA A 135 24.30 14.45 -14.66
C ALA A 135 25.72 14.40 -15.24
N SER A 136 26.35 13.24 -15.09
CA SER A 136 27.67 12.89 -15.58
C SER A 136 27.59 11.59 -16.39
N GLU A 137 28.71 11.12 -16.93
CA GLU A 137 28.79 9.82 -17.60
C GLU A 137 28.38 8.64 -16.69
N SER A 138 28.63 8.76 -15.37
CA SER A 138 28.45 7.64 -14.43
C SER A 138 27.21 7.75 -13.55
N SER A 139 26.65 8.95 -13.38
CA SER A 139 25.51 9.16 -12.47
C SER A 139 24.75 10.45 -12.74
N ALA A 140 23.46 10.41 -12.41
CA ALA A 140 22.61 11.58 -12.27
C ALA A 140 22.31 11.81 -10.79
N ILE A 141 22.33 13.08 -10.37
CA ILE A 141 22.11 13.50 -8.99
C ILE A 141 20.96 14.48 -8.96
N LEU A 142 19.99 14.22 -8.10
CA LEU A 142 18.93 15.14 -7.70
C LEU A 142 19.06 15.34 -6.19
N ARG A 143 19.08 16.59 -5.73
CA ARG A 143 19.28 16.94 -4.31
C ARG A 143 18.45 18.16 -3.91
N VAL A 144 18.22 18.29 -2.61
CA VAL A 144 17.61 19.45 -1.96
C VAL A 144 18.67 20.53 -1.71
N ASP A 145 18.26 21.80 -1.71
CA ASP A 145 19.13 22.92 -1.31
C ASP A 145 19.56 22.79 0.15
N ALA A 146 20.85 22.50 0.35
CA ALA A 146 21.48 22.43 1.66
C ALA A 146 22.33 23.67 1.99
N SER A 147 22.30 24.70 1.15
CA SER A 147 23.15 25.90 1.25
C SER A 147 22.43 27.10 1.86
N THR A 148 21.12 27.20 1.69
CA THR A 148 20.31 28.28 2.25
C THR A 148 19.89 27.95 3.69
N PRO A 149 20.35 28.72 4.70
CA PRO A 149 19.92 28.53 6.10
C PRO A 149 18.56 29.18 6.34
N ASN A 150 17.79 28.67 7.32
CA ASN A 150 16.53 29.27 7.79
C ASN A 150 15.52 29.61 6.67
N ALA A 151 15.34 28.73 5.69
CA ALA A 151 14.32 28.91 4.66
C ALA A 151 12.93 29.08 5.30
N SER A 152 12.22 30.16 4.98
CA SER A 152 10.94 30.52 5.63
C SER A 152 9.69 30.13 4.85
N SER A 153 9.82 29.83 3.56
CA SER A 153 8.69 29.65 2.62
C SER A 153 8.74 28.31 1.89
N GLY A 154 9.51 27.36 2.42
CA GLY A 154 9.88 26.11 1.76
C GLY A 154 11.35 26.10 1.38
N ARG A 155 11.94 24.91 1.32
CA ARG A 155 13.33 24.71 0.87
C ARG A 155 13.33 24.30 -0.60
N ASN A 156 14.24 24.86 -1.40
CA ASN A 156 14.30 24.55 -2.82
C ASN A 156 14.63 23.07 -3.03
N SER A 157 13.85 22.41 -3.87
CA SER A 157 14.01 21.03 -4.28
C SER A 157 13.57 20.85 -5.73
N VAL A 158 13.58 19.62 -6.20
CA VAL A 158 13.22 19.28 -7.58
C VAL A 158 12.25 18.10 -7.56
N ARG A 159 11.23 18.19 -8.41
CA ARG A 159 10.37 17.09 -8.84
C ARG A 159 10.46 17.01 -10.35
N ILE A 160 10.96 15.88 -10.86
CA ILE A 160 11.04 15.60 -12.29
C ILE A 160 10.03 14.53 -12.68
N GLU A 161 9.43 14.67 -13.85
CA GLU A 161 8.43 13.74 -14.39
C GLU A 161 8.85 13.35 -15.81
N SER A 162 8.84 12.04 -16.12
CA SER A 162 9.27 11.57 -17.43
C SER A 162 8.33 12.09 -18.51
N ARG A 163 8.91 12.39 -19.68
CA ARG A 163 8.13 12.79 -20.87
C ARG A 163 7.32 11.63 -21.44
N ASN A 164 7.88 10.43 -21.40
CA ASN A 164 7.18 9.21 -21.80
C ASN A 164 6.30 8.71 -20.65
N THR A 165 5.23 8.01 -21.04
CA THR A 165 4.32 7.31 -20.14
C THR A 165 4.24 5.83 -20.48
N TYR A 166 3.85 5.02 -19.49
CA TYR A 166 3.89 3.57 -19.60
C TYR A 166 2.61 2.93 -19.02
N ASP A 167 2.07 1.93 -19.72
CA ASP A 167 0.91 1.14 -19.26
C ASP A 167 1.34 -0.19 -18.62
N SER A 168 2.51 -0.70 -19.02
CA SER A 168 3.09 -1.95 -18.55
C SER A 168 4.58 -1.96 -18.85
N GLY A 169 5.32 -2.87 -18.22
CA GLY A 169 6.74 -3.03 -18.51
C GLY A 169 7.54 -3.58 -17.34
N LEU A 170 8.86 -3.62 -17.55
CA LEU A 170 9.85 -3.88 -16.52
C LEU A 170 10.72 -2.64 -16.38
N PHE A 171 10.64 -2.00 -15.23
CA PHE A 171 11.40 -0.81 -14.90
C PHE A 171 12.58 -1.21 -14.02
N VAL A 172 13.78 -0.76 -14.37
CA VAL A 172 15.01 -1.07 -13.64
C VAL A 172 15.70 0.23 -13.26
N PHE A 173 15.81 0.49 -11.96
CA PHE A 173 16.39 1.68 -11.39
C PHE A 173 17.67 1.32 -10.64
N HIS A 174 18.82 1.73 -11.16
CA HIS A 174 20.08 1.60 -10.46
C HIS A 174 20.31 2.83 -9.58
N ILE A 175 20.20 2.64 -8.26
CA ILE A 175 20.22 3.70 -7.27
C ILE A 175 21.48 3.57 -6.42
N ILE A 176 22.42 4.47 -6.61
CA ILE A 176 23.72 4.48 -5.90
C ILE A 176 23.57 5.09 -4.50
N HIS A 177 22.64 6.04 -4.33
CA HIS A 177 22.44 6.75 -3.08
C HIS A 177 21.01 7.29 -2.99
N THR A 178 20.33 7.11 -1.85
CA THR A 178 19.01 7.70 -1.56
C THR A 178 19.13 8.91 -0.65
N PRO A 179 18.22 9.91 -0.74
CA PRO A 179 18.14 10.98 0.24
C PRO A 179 17.69 10.44 1.61
N PHE A 180 18.26 10.91 2.71
CA PHE A 180 17.76 10.58 4.05
C PHE A 180 18.07 11.72 5.01
N GLY A 181 17.25 11.86 6.04
CA GLY A 181 17.43 12.89 7.07
C GLY A 181 16.12 13.28 7.70
N CYS A 182 16.16 13.94 8.85
CA CYS A 182 14.93 14.46 9.46
C CYS A 182 14.13 15.29 8.44
N ALA A 183 12.81 15.12 8.44
CA ALA A 183 11.87 15.80 7.56
C ALA A 183 11.93 15.45 6.07
N THR A 184 12.87 14.64 5.58
CA THR A 184 12.87 14.29 4.15
C THR A 184 11.74 13.35 3.79
N TRP A 185 11.11 13.58 2.64
CA TRP A 185 10.15 12.68 2.01
C TRP A 185 10.50 12.51 0.52
N PRO A 186 11.54 11.72 0.24
CA PRO A 186 11.91 11.36 -1.13
C PRO A 186 11.01 10.26 -1.68
N ALA A 187 10.74 10.34 -2.99
CA ALA A 187 10.00 9.33 -3.71
C ALA A 187 10.58 9.11 -5.12
N LEU A 188 10.63 7.84 -5.53
CA LEU A 188 10.71 7.37 -6.91
C LEU A 188 9.47 6.51 -7.14
N TRP A 189 8.62 6.95 -8.06
CA TRP A 189 7.26 6.45 -8.19
C TRP A 189 6.73 6.63 -9.62
N LEU A 190 5.60 5.99 -9.91
CA LEU A 190 4.96 6.02 -11.21
C LEU A 190 3.50 6.41 -11.06
N THR A 191 3.03 7.45 -11.75
CA THR A 191 1.61 7.83 -11.77
C THR A 191 1.24 8.64 -13.01
N ASP A 192 -0.06 8.80 -13.25
CA ASP A 192 -0.60 9.84 -14.13
C ASP A 192 -1.06 11.03 -13.27
N GLY A 193 -0.19 12.05 -13.15
CA GLY A 193 -0.44 13.21 -12.28
C GLY A 193 -1.71 13.99 -12.63
N TYR A 194 -2.20 13.95 -13.88
CA TYR A 194 -3.44 14.64 -14.28
C TYR A 194 -4.70 13.88 -13.89
N ASN A 195 -4.62 12.55 -13.86
CA ASN A 195 -5.78 11.68 -13.65
C ASN A 195 -5.76 10.96 -12.31
N TRP A 196 -4.81 11.25 -11.43
CA TRP A 196 -4.73 10.64 -10.11
C TRP A 196 -6.05 10.81 -9.32
N PRO A 197 -6.56 9.76 -8.63
CA PRO A 197 -6.03 8.39 -8.50
C PRO A 197 -6.57 7.41 -9.56
N MET A 198 -7.29 7.89 -10.59
CA MET A 198 -8.03 7.04 -11.54
C MET A 198 -7.14 6.10 -12.35
N ASN A 199 -5.89 6.51 -12.58
CA ASN A 199 -4.88 5.77 -13.33
C ASN A 199 -3.78 5.20 -12.42
N GLY A 200 -4.00 5.24 -11.11
CA GLY A 200 -3.17 4.58 -10.12
C GLY A 200 -1.82 5.25 -9.87
N GLU A 201 -1.14 4.75 -8.86
CA GLU A 201 0.19 5.16 -8.44
C GLU A 201 0.96 3.96 -7.89
N ILE A 202 2.24 3.85 -8.24
CA ILE A 202 3.15 2.81 -7.78
C ILE A 202 4.38 3.48 -7.19
N ASP A 203 4.54 3.38 -5.88
CA ASP A 203 5.69 3.91 -5.16
C ASP A 203 6.76 2.82 -5.11
N VAL A 204 7.82 3.02 -5.89
CA VAL A 204 8.90 2.04 -6.02
C VAL A 204 9.88 2.18 -4.87
N LEU A 205 10.20 3.43 -4.54
CA LEU A 205 11.03 3.78 -3.41
C LEU A 205 10.46 5.03 -2.76
N GLU A 206 9.88 4.86 -1.58
CA GLU A 206 9.31 5.94 -0.79
C GLU A 206 9.54 5.65 0.70
N THR A 207 9.97 6.67 1.42
CA THR A 207 9.99 6.64 2.88
C THR A 207 10.04 8.06 3.41
N THR A 208 10.01 8.18 4.73
CA THR A 208 10.11 9.47 5.40
C THR A 208 11.25 9.50 6.42
N ASN A 209 11.70 10.71 6.68
CA ASN A 209 12.74 11.02 7.62
C ASN A 209 14.03 10.24 7.30
N VAL A 210 14.64 9.58 8.30
CA VAL A 210 15.86 8.79 8.08
C VAL A 210 15.60 7.41 7.45
N GLY A 211 14.33 6.97 7.35
CA GLY A 211 13.97 5.72 6.66
C GLY A 211 14.56 4.43 7.25
N SER A 212 14.83 4.39 8.56
CA SER A 212 15.54 3.26 9.20
C SER A 212 14.76 1.94 9.22
N HIS A 213 13.45 1.98 8.95
CA HIS A 213 12.60 0.79 8.87
C HIS A 213 12.71 0.09 7.51
N GLY A 214 13.47 0.65 6.57
CA GLY A 214 13.55 0.18 5.19
C GLY A 214 12.64 0.99 4.26
N ASN A 215 12.63 0.58 3.00
CA ASN A 215 11.82 1.18 1.96
C ASN A 215 10.38 0.67 2.03
N GLU A 216 9.42 1.56 1.75
CA GLU A 216 8.04 1.19 1.50
C GLU A 216 7.79 1.12 -0.01
N VAL A 217 7.24 -0.01 -0.46
CA VAL A 217 6.69 -0.15 -1.81
C VAL A 217 5.18 -0.19 -1.67
N SER A 218 4.48 0.77 -2.26
CA SER A 218 3.03 0.89 -2.18
C SER A 218 2.38 1.02 -3.55
N ILE A 219 1.09 0.73 -3.58
CA ILE A 219 0.24 1.12 -4.69
C ILE A 219 -1.03 1.79 -4.19
N HIS A 220 -1.47 2.80 -4.95
CA HIS A 220 -2.69 3.55 -4.70
C HIS A 220 -3.59 3.44 -5.92
N THR A 221 -4.87 3.15 -5.68
CA THR A 221 -5.87 2.91 -6.72
C THR A 221 -7.18 3.59 -6.36
N THR A 222 -8.14 3.53 -7.27
CA THR A 222 -9.56 3.65 -6.94
C THR A 222 -10.08 2.38 -6.25
N GLN A 223 -11.37 2.34 -5.88
CA GLN A 223 -11.99 1.18 -5.26
C GLN A 223 -11.87 -0.09 -6.12
N GLY A 224 -11.69 -1.25 -5.48
CA GLY A 224 -11.73 -2.56 -6.15
C GLY A 224 -10.41 -3.32 -6.17
N CYS A 225 -9.38 -2.82 -5.48
CA CYS A 225 -8.06 -3.45 -5.39
C CYS A 225 -7.71 -3.76 -3.92
N HIS A 226 -7.55 -5.04 -3.60
CA HIS A 226 -7.21 -5.50 -2.25
C HIS A 226 -6.17 -6.63 -2.24
N MET A 227 -5.32 -6.61 -1.22
CA MET A 227 -4.21 -7.54 -1.01
C MET A 227 -4.47 -8.57 0.09
N ASP A 228 -5.74 -8.76 0.51
CA ASP A 228 -6.17 -9.86 1.38
C ASP A 228 -6.27 -11.19 0.60
N VAL A 229 -5.20 -11.51 -0.11
CA VAL A 229 -5.05 -12.66 -1.03
C VAL A 229 -3.69 -13.31 -0.82
N LYS A 230 -3.45 -14.44 -1.46
CA LYS A 230 -2.15 -15.10 -1.45
C LYS A 230 -1.10 -14.24 -2.17
N ARG A 231 -0.03 -13.89 -1.46
CA ARG A 231 1.12 -13.10 -1.95
C ARG A 231 2.40 -13.90 -1.75
N LYS A 232 3.38 -13.74 -2.64
CA LYS A 232 4.72 -14.35 -2.54
C LYS A 232 5.76 -13.24 -2.46
N GLN A 233 6.05 -12.82 -1.24
CA GLN A 233 6.92 -11.68 -0.97
C GLN A 233 7.84 -11.95 0.22
N THR A 234 9.00 -11.29 0.25
CA THR A 234 9.91 -11.28 1.40
C THR A 234 9.63 -10.14 2.37
N GLY A 235 9.09 -9.02 1.89
CA GLY A 235 8.72 -7.86 2.69
C GLY A 235 7.45 -8.06 3.51
N HIS A 236 7.21 -7.17 4.47
CA HIS A 236 6.06 -7.21 5.37
C HIS A 236 4.93 -6.31 4.88
N GLY A 237 3.76 -6.89 4.57
CA GLY A 237 2.57 -6.11 4.22
C GLY A 237 1.96 -5.41 5.43
N ILE A 238 1.75 -4.09 5.33
CA ILE A 238 1.21 -3.27 6.43
C ILE A 238 -0.25 -2.82 6.20
N PHE A 239 -0.62 -2.61 4.94
CA PHE A 239 -1.97 -2.25 4.52
C PHE A 239 -2.37 -3.08 3.31
N ASN A 240 -3.62 -3.54 3.28
CA ASN A 240 -4.12 -4.41 2.22
C ASN A 240 -5.16 -3.74 1.32
N ASN A 241 -5.71 -2.59 1.67
CA ASN A 241 -6.69 -1.90 0.86
C ASN A 241 -6.00 -0.79 0.05
N CYS A 242 -5.93 -0.96 -1.27
CA CYS A 242 -5.17 -0.05 -2.13
C CYS A 242 -5.95 1.23 -2.48
N ASN A 243 -7.21 1.33 -2.07
CA ASN A 243 -8.06 2.49 -2.37
C ASN A 243 -7.55 3.77 -1.67
N ASN A 244 -7.22 4.79 -2.46
CA ASN A 244 -6.71 6.08 -1.99
C ASN A 244 -7.69 6.80 -1.03
N ALA A 245 -8.99 6.54 -1.15
CA ALA A 245 -10.03 7.16 -0.32
C ALA A 245 -10.18 6.53 1.07
N THR A 246 -9.37 5.52 1.41
CA THR A 246 -9.42 4.79 2.68
C THR A 246 -8.13 4.93 3.46
N ASP A 247 -8.21 4.69 4.77
CA ASP A 247 -7.05 4.62 5.68
C ASP A 247 -6.09 5.83 5.56
N GLY A 248 -6.63 7.03 5.28
CA GLY A 248 -5.84 8.24 5.13
C GLY A 248 -4.92 8.26 3.91
N ASN A 249 -5.32 7.60 2.80
CA ASN A 249 -4.52 7.43 1.60
C ASN A 249 -3.24 6.61 1.85
N SER A 250 -3.28 5.61 2.74
CA SER A 250 -2.11 4.74 2.98
C SER A 250 -1.82 3.77 1.83
N GLY A 251 -2.76 3.60 0.89
CA GLY A 251 -2.66 2.58 -0.15
C GLY A 251 -2.51 1.16 0.43
N CYS A 252 -2.06 0.23 -0.40
CA CYS A 252 -1.61 -1.06 0.09
C CYS A 252 -0.11 -1.15 -0.07
N ALA A 253 0.58 -1.47 1.03
CA ALA A 253 2.00 -1.22 1.15
C ALA A 253 2.75 -2.42 1.73
N VAL A 254 4.02 -2.55 1.33
CA VAL A 254 4.96 -3.56 1.76
C VAL A 254 6.26 -2.90 2.15
N ILE A 255 6.69 -3.12 3.40
CA ILE A 255 7.97 -2.62 3.90
C ILE A 255 9.05 -3.68 3.68
N GLY A 256 10.18 -3.26 3.11
CA GLY A 256 11.39 -4.06 2.96
C GLY A 256 12.22 -4.16 4.24
N ASP A 257 13.40 -4.79 4.17
CA ASP A 257 14.31 -4.79 5.32
C ASP A 257 15.06 -3.45 5.47
N GLU A 258 15.71 -3.26 6.61
CA GLU A 258 16.44 -2.03 6.98
C GLU A 258 17.49 -1.61 5.93
N ASN A 259 18.12 -2.56 5.23
CA ASN A 259 19.16 -2.29 4.23
C ASN A 259 18.60 -1.88 2.87
N SER A 260 17.28 -1.85 2.72
CA SER A 260 16.61 -1.45 1.48
C SER A 260 16.53 0.07 1.32
N TYR A 261 16.90 0.86 2.33
CA TYR A 261 16.85 2.31 2.25
C TYR A 261 17.96 3.02 3.04
N GLY A 262 18.19 4.29 2.70
CA GLY A 262 18.79 5.29 3.57
C GLY A 262 20.25 5.02 3.87
N GLU A 263 20.71 5.36 5.07
CA GLU A 263 22.11 5.19 5.47
C GLU A 263 22.59 3.72 5.31
N ALA A 264 21.73 2.76 5.64
CA ALA A 264 22.05 1.33 5.55
C ALA A 264 22.25 0.88 4.09
N MET A 265 21.41 1.35 3.16
CA MET A 265 21.59 1.11 1.73
C MET A 265 22.81 1.86 1.17
N ASN A 266 22.94 3.16 1.50
CA ASN A 266 23.97 4.05 0.97
C ASN A 266 25.38 3.60 1.37
N SER A 267 25.57 3.16 2.61
CA SER A 267 26.86 2.66 3.10
C SER A 267 27.33 1.37 2.42
N ARG A 268 26.42 0.67 1.71
CA ARG A 268 26.70 -0.54 0.94
C ARG A 268 26.83 -0.27 -0.58
N GLY A 269 26.81 1.00 -0.98
CA GLY A 269 26.93 1.40 -2.38
C GLY A 269 25.61 1.38 -3.16
N GLY A 270 24.46 1.29 -2.48
CA GLY A 270 23.16 1.27 -3.12
C GLY A 270 22.77 -0.09 -3.70
N GLY A 271 21.98 -0.08 -4.76
CA GLY A 271 21.49 -1.29 -5.42
C GLY A 271 20.51 -1.01 -6.55
N VAL A 272 19.86 -2.06 -7.03
CA VAL A 272 18.85 -1.99 -8.10
C VAL A 272 17.47 -2.24 -7.53
N TYR A 273 16.56 -1.31 -7.77
CA TYR A 273 15.12 -1.56 -7.66
C TYR A 273 14.58 -1.94 -9.03
N ALA A 274 13.88 -3.07 -9.11
CA ALA A 274 13.21 -3.50 -10.34
C ALA A 274 11.71 -3.67 -10.08
N VAL A 275 10.87 -3.15 -10.96
CA VAL A 275 9.41 -3.26 -10.87
C VAL A 275 8.85 -3.81 -12.17
N GLU A 276 8.12 -4.92 -12.07
CA GLU A 276 7.38 -5.50 -13.18
C GLU A 276 5.90 -5.15 -13.02
N LEU A 277 5.35 -4.44 -14.01
CA LEU A 277 3.92 -4.10 -14.13
C LEU A 277 3.33 -4.83 -15.32
N ARG A 278 2.36 -5.71 -15.07
CA ARG A 278 1.62 -6.47 -16.11
C ARG A 278 0.28 -6.96 -15.58
N ASP A 279 -0.57 -7.49 -16.46
CA ASP A 279 -1.92 -7.98 -16.10
C ASP A 279 -1.96 -9.00 -14.93
N ALA A 280 -0.88 -9.77 -14.75
CA ALA A 280 -0.78 -10.74 -13.66
C ALA A 280 -0.59 -10.08 -12.28
N GLY A 281 -0.13 -8.84 -12.20
CA GLY A 281 0.22 -8.17 -10.96
C GLY A 281 1.37 -7.19 -11.10
N ILE A 282 1.68 -6.54 -9.98
CA ILE A 282 2.87 -5.69 -9.82
C ILE A 282 3.83 -6.40 -8.86
N ARG A 283 5.08 -6.59 -9.27
CA ARG A 283 6.12 -7.18 -8.42
C ARG A 283 7.32 -6.26 -8.37
N ALA A 284 7.85 -6.05 -7.16
CA ALA A 284 9.04 -5.23 -6.96
C ALA A 284 10.15 -6.04 -6.29
N TRP A 285 11.38 -5.86 -6.74
CA TRP A 285 12.59 -6.45 -6.16
C TRP A 285 13.57 -5.36 -5.77
N PHE A 286 14.33 -5.62 -4.72
CA PHE A 286 15.54 -4.88 -4.40
C PHE A 286 16.74 -5.83 -4.43
N PHE A 287 17.73 -5.51 -5.25
CA PHE A 287 18.99 -6.21 -5.33
C PHE A 287 20.10 -5.29 -4.81
N PRO A 288 20.64 -5.51 -3.60
CA PRO A 288 21.77 -4.72 -3.13
C PRO A 288 22.98 -4.90 -4.07
N THR A 289 23.87 -3.91 -4.05
CA THR A 289 25.14 -3.98 -4.80
C THR A 289 25.87 -5.30 -4.52
N GLY A 290 26.29 -5.98 -5.59
CA GLY A 290 26.93 -7.30 -5.51
C GLY A 290 25.98 -8.50 -5.64
N THR A 291 24.66 -8.29 -5.62
CA THR A 291 23.66 -9.35 -5.86
C THR A 291 22.75 -9.07 -7.06
N ILE A 292 23.09 -8.09 -7.90
CA ILE A 292 22.31 -7.74 -9.09
C ILE A 292 22.32 -8.93 -10.07
N PRO A 293 21.15 -9.44 -10.49
CA PRO A 293 21.07 -10.50 -11.49
C PRO A 293 21.85 -10.16 -12.78
N ALA A 294 22.63 -11.12 -13.27
CA ALA A 294 23.54 -10.91 -14.40
C ALA A 294 22.79 -10.60 -15.72
N ASP A 295 21.56 -11.07 -15.84
CA ASP A 295 20.67 -10.84 -16.98
C ASP A 295 20.21 -9.37 -17.07
N ILE A 296 20.08 -8.66 -15.93
CA ILE A 296 19.87 -7.20 -15.91
C ILE A 296 21.08 -6.49 -16.54
N THR A 297 22.30 -6.83 -16.09
CA THR A 297 23.52 -6.21 -16.63
C THR A 297 23.84 -6.61 -18.06
N ALA A 298 23.25 -7.71 -18.54
CA ALA A 298 23.35 -8.16 -19.92
C ALA A 298 22.20 -7.63 -20.81
N GLU A 299 21.37 -6.73 -20.29
CA GLU A 299 20.22 -6.12 -20.99
C GLU A 299 19.22 -7.14 -21.54
N ASN A 300 19.11 -8.31 -20.90
CA ASN A 300 18.15 -9.35 -21.26
C ASN A 300 17.47 -9.91 -19.99
N PRO A 301 16.75 -9.05 -19.24
CA PRO A 301 16.21 -9.42 -17.93
C PRO A 301 15.09 -10.47 -18.02
N ASP A 302 15.12 -11.44 -17.12
CA ASP A 302 14.11 -12.47 -16.90
C ASP A 302 13.71 -12.53 -15.40
N PRO A 303 12.65 -11.78 -15.02
CA PRO A 303 12.12 -11.78 -13.66
C PRO A 303 11.67 -13.16 -13.13
N SER A 304 11.46 -14.16 -14.00
CA SER A 304 11.09 -15.50 -13.54
C SER A 304 12.24 -16.23 -12.83
N SER A 305 13.48 -15.78 -13.05
CA SER A 305 14.70 -16.34 -12.47
C SER A 305 15.16 -15.65 -11.17
N TRP A 306 14.60 -14.48 -10.83
CA TRP A 306 15.07 -13.63 -9.74
C TRP A 306 14.64 -14.07 -8.33
N GLY A 307 13.81 -15.11 -8.23
CA GLY A 307 13.28 -15.60 -6.97
C GLY A 307 12.11 -14.76 -6.43
N THR A 308 11.91 -14.82 -5.11
CA THR A 308 10.78 -14.16 -4.44
C THR A 308 10.95 -12.63 -4.43
N ALA A 309 9.91 -11.90 -4.84
CA ALA A 309 9.90 -10.45 -4.85
C ALA A 309 9.94 -9.84 -3.44
N LEU A 310 10.41 -8.59 -3.33
CA LEU A 310 10.29 -7.80 -2.12
C LEU A 310 8.82 -7.51 -1.81
N ALA A 311 8.08 -7.06 -2.82
CA ALA A 311 6.65 -6.78 -2.75
C ALA A 311 5.92 -7.45 -3.92
N ASP A 312 4.72 -7.97 -3.65
CA ASP A 312 3.90 -8.68 -4.64
C ASP A 312 2.45 -8.23 -4.51
N PHE A 313 1.91 -7.61 -5.56
CA PHE A 313 0.54 -7.11 -5.66
C PHE A 313 -0.19 -7.85 -6.79
N PRO A 314 -0.64 -9.10 -6.54
CA PRO A 314 -1.20 -9.96 -7.57
C PRO A 314 -2.61 -9.51 -8.00
N SER A 315 -2.99 -9.82 -9.24
CA SER A 315 -4.30 -9.46 -9.78
C SER A 315 -5.50 -10.26 -9.25
N THR A 316 -5.30 -11.14 -8.25
CA THR A 316 -6.33 -12.02 -7.68
C THR A 316 -7.58 -11.26 -7.19
N ASN A 317 -7.39 -10.07 -6.63
CA ASN A 317 -8.49 -9.19 -6.21
C ASN A 317 -8.17 -7.73 -6.52
N CYS A 318 -7.58 -7.51 -7.70
CA CYS A 318 -7.18 -6.21 -8.19
C CYS A 318 -7.01 -6.29 -9.71
N ASP A 319 -7.87 -5.63 -10.49
CA ASP A 319 -7.72 -5.58 -11.94
C ASP A 319 -6.66 -4.52 -12.32
N ILE A 320 -5.41 -4.98 -12.48
CA ILE A 320 -4.24 -4.13 -12.70
C ILE A 320 -4.41 -3.23 -13.93
N ALA A 321 -4.81 -3.80 -15.08
CA ALA A 321 -4.95 -3.04 -16.33
C ALA A 321 -6.06 -1.97 -16.25
N SER A 322 -7.05 -2.17 -15.39
CA SER A 322 -8.09 -1.16 -15.16
C SER A 322 -7.60 0.02 -14.32
N HIS A 323 -6.68 -0.24 -13.37
CA HIS A 323 -6.22 0.71 -12.37
C HIS A 323 -4.93 1.45 -12.76
N PHE A 324 -4.05 0.86 -13.57
CA PHE A 324 -2.72 1.41 -13.88
C PHE A 324 -2.57 1.62 -15.38
N LYS A 325 -2.39 2.88 -15.79
CA LYS A 325 -2.15 3.26 -17.19
C LYS A 325 -1.58 4.66 -17.29
N ASN A 326 -0.91 4.96 -18.39
CA ASN A 326 -0.37 6.27 -18.71
C ASN A 326 0.54 6.83 -17.59
N LEU A 327 1.37 5.97 -17.01
CA LEU A 327 2.19 6.31 -15.86
C LEU A 327 3.49 7.01 -16.29
N SER A 328 3.73 8.23 -15.83
CA SER A 328 5.05 8.87 -15.86
C SER A 328 5.90 8.38 -14.70
N ILE A 329 7.21 8.22 -14.91
CA ILE A 329 8.20 8.04 -13.84
C ILE A 329 8.44 9.40 -13.19
N ILE A 330 8.34 9.47 -11.87
CA ILE A 330 8.52 10.68 -11.07
C ILE A 330 9.63 10.45 -10.06
N VAL A 331 10.50 11.45 -9.90
CA VAL A 331 11.50 11.51 -8.83
C VAL A 331 11.44 12.87 -8.16
N ASN A 332 11.24 12.88 -6.85
CA ASN A 332 11.23 14.12 -6.07
C ASN A 332 11.82 13.93 -4.68
N ILE A 333 12.10 15.06 -4.04
CA ILE A 333 12.39 15.12 -2.61
C ILE A 333 11.50 16.20 -2.02
N ASP A 334 10.39 15.78 -1.41
CA ASP A 334 9.58 16.65 -0.58
C ASP A 334 10.18 16.74 0.84
N LEU A 335 9.67 17.68 1.64
CA LEU A 335 10.05 17.89 3.01
C LEU A 335 8.80 18.09 3.87
N CYS A 336 8.66 17.29 4.94
CA CYS A 336 7.50 17.28 5.80
C CYS A 336 6.19 16.89 5.11
N GLY A 337 5.33 17.86 4.84
CA GLY A 337 4.02 17.63 4.26
C GLY A 337 3.11 16.76 5.10
N GLU A 338 2.12 16.22 4.40
CA GLU A 338 1.07 15.38 4.95
C GLU A 338 1.58 14.04 5.49
N LEU A 339 2.82 13.62 5.19
CA LEU A 339 3.40 12.36 5.70
C LEU A 339 4.60 12.62 6.62
N ALA A 340 5.76 13.01 6.08
CA ALA A 340 6.98 13.21 6.87
C ALA A 340 6.85 14.33 7.91
N GLY A 341 5.81 15.16 7.85
CA GLY A 341 5.50 16.21 8.83
C GLY A 341 4.67 15.72 10.02
N GLN A 342 4.06 14.53 9.94
CA GLN A 342 3.20 14.07 11.02
C GLN A 342 4.02 13.63 12.24
N LYS A 343 3.55 14.06 13.43
CA LYS A 343 4.19 13.77 14.72
C LYS A 343 4.44 12.28 14.95
N GLN A 344 3.59 11.39 14.43
CA GLN A 344 3.74 9.96 14.61
C GLN A 344 5.01 9.36 13.95
N TYR A 345 5.50 9.97 12.87
CA TYR A 345 6.74 9.57 12.20
C TYR A 345 7.99 10.18 12.86
N TYR A 346 7.82 11.09 13.82
CA TYR A 346 8.89 11.59 14.71
C TYR A 346 8.87 10.93 16.10
N ASP A 347 7.69 10.53 16.60
CA ASP A 347 7.52 10.10 17.99
C ASP A 347 7.30 8.58 18.17
N THR A 348 6.60 7.92 17.24
CA THR A 348 6.01 6.58 17.48
C THR A 348 6.57 5.45 16.62
N PHE A 349 7.03 5.70 15.40
CA PHE A 349 7.73 4.65 14.61
C PHE A 349 9.07 4.22 15.24
N TRP A 350 9.62 5.08 16.10
CA TRP A 350 10.90 4.88 16.79
C TRP A 350 10.80 4.02 18.06
N HIS A 351 9.59 3.62 18.48
CA HIS A 351 9.39 2.81 19.69
C HIS A 351 9.04 1.34 19.43
N SER A 352 8.58 0.97 18.23
CA SER A 352 8.05 -0.38 17.95
C SER A 352 9.05 -1.39 17.40
N VAL A 353 10.21 -0.96 16.89
CA VAL A 353 11.23 -1.86 16.31
C VAL A 353 12.46 -2.10 17.21
N GLY A 354 12.49 -1.55 18.43
CA GLY A 354 13.53 -1.87 19.42
C GLY A 354 14.97 -1.53 19.00
N ILE A 355 15.16 -0.79 17.91
CA ILE A 355 16.46 -0.34 17.40
C ILE A 355 16.42 1.19 17.29
N MET A 356 17.22 1.82 18.15
CA MET A 356 17.60 3.24 18.16
C MET A 356 16.46 4.27 18.14
N ALA A 357 15.70 4.30 19.23
CA ALA A 357 15.17 5.57 19.72
C ALA A 357 16.36 6.44 20.17
N HIS A 358 16.34 7.72 19.78
CA HIS A 358 17.27 8.81 20.13
C HIS A 358 18.31 9.20 19.07
N ASP A 359 17.86 9.65 17.89
CA ASP A 359 18.46 10.87 17.34
C ASP A 359 17.69 12.10 17.91
N PRO A 360 18.27 12.87 18.85
CA PRO A 360 17.62 14.07 19.43
C PRO A 360 17.40 15.21 18.42
N VAL A 361 17.81 15.05 17.16
CA VAL A 361 17.68 16.07 16.10
C VAL A 361 16.28 16.11 15.49
N CYS A 362 15.61 14.96 15.29
CA CYS A 362 14.28 14.92 14.63
C CYS A 362 13.12 15.14 15.63
N ARG A 363 12.95 16.36 16.17
CA ARG A 363 11.87 16.66 17.15
C ARG A 363 10.56 17.11 16.54
N ASN A 364 10.62 17.73 15.37
CA ASN A 364 9.50 18.02 14.48
C ASN A 364 10.04 18.56 13.15
N CYS A 365 9.16 18.61 12.15
CA CYS A 365 9.41 19.22 10.86
C CYS A 365 10.08 20.61 10.95
N HIS A 366 9.45 21.53 11.69
CA HIS A 366 9.84 22.94 11.68
C HIS A 366 11.25 23.18 12.25
N LEU A 367 11.65 22.45 13.29
CA LEU A 367 13.01 22.50 13.84
C LEU A 367 14.05 21.85 12.94
N SER A 368 13.64 20.84 12.15
CA SER A 368 14.53 20.09 11.28
C SER A 368 14.88 20.86 10.00
N ILE A 369 13.92 21.62 9.44
CA ILE A 369 14.14 22.35 8.18
C ILE A 369 14.69 23.76 8.38
N THR A 370 14.51 24.37 9.55
CA THR A 370 15.02 25.74 9.79
C THR A 370 16.51 25.78 10.07
N ARG A 371 17.09 24.70 10.62
CA ARG A 371 18.55 24.54 10.75
C ARG A 371 19.19 24.26 9.40
#